data_AF-A0AAJ7PAN4-F1
#
_entry.id   AF-A0AAJ7PAN4-F1
#
_cell.length_a   1.000
_cell.length_b   1.000
_cell.length_c   1.000
_cell.angle_alpha   90.00
_cell.angle_beta   90.00
_cell.angle_gamma   90.00
#
_symmetry.space_group_name_H-M   'P 1'
#
loop_
_entity.id
_entity.type
_entity.pdbx_description
1 polymer ?
#
loop_
_entity_poly.entity_id
_entity_poly.type
_entity_poly.pdbx_seq_one_letter_code
_entity_poly.pdbx_strand_id
1 'polypeptide(L)'
;MATPMLSLKHFVLRQQSLKLYREILRSLKQLDNKDQAREIKQWARQDFECYRNLQDPEVIKMHQARGKLALKELRASLELAK
;
A
#
# COMPACT_ATOMS: atom_id res chain seq x y z
N MET A 1 21.92 18.42 -8.35
CA MET A 1 20.95 18.66 -7.25
C MET A 1 21.11 17.53 -6.24
N ALA A 2 21.52 17.83 -5.00
CA ALA A 2 21.68 16.81 -3.96
C ALA A 2 20.29 16.30 -3.53
N THR A 3 20.08 14.98 -3.57
CA THR A 3 18.87 14.35 -3.03
C THR A 3 18.85 14.59 -1.52
N PRO A 4 17.79 15.19 -0.94
CA PRO A 4 17.70 15.34 0.50
C PRO A 4 17.75 13.96 1.14
N MET A 5 18.75 13.74 2.01
CA MET A 5 18.90 12.48 2.72
C MET A 5 17.71 12.30 3.66
N LEU A 6 16.91 11.25 3.43
CA LEU A 6 15.80 10.93 4.32
C LEU A 6 16.37 10.68 5.72
N SER A 7 15.76 11.32 6.74
CA SER A 7 16.01 10.91 8.12
C SER A 7 15.73 9.40 8.26
N LEU A 8 16.42 8.72 9.17
CA LEU A 8 16.21 7.30 9.45
C LEU A 8 14.72 6.95 9.66
N LYS A 9 13.97 7.81 10.36
CA LYS A 9 12.53 7.66 10.59
C LYS A 9 11.75 7.58 9.26
N HIS A 10 11.97 8.54 8.37
CA HIS A 10 11.33 8.58 7.06
C HIS A 10 11.75 7.42 6.15
N PHE A 11 13.01 6.99 6.24
CA PHE A 11 13.49 5.80 5.52
C PHE A 11 12.71 4.55 5.93
N VAL A 12 12.57 4.31 7.24
CA VAL A 12 11.82 3.15 7.77
C VAL A 12 10.35 3.22 7.34
N LEU A 13 9.71 4.40 7.47
CA LEU A 13 8.32 4.57 7.05
C LEU A 13 8.14 4.30 5.55
N ARG A 14 9.05 4.79 4.70
CA ARG A 14 9.04 4.49 3.26
C ARG A 14 9.13 2.98 2.99
N GLN A 15 10.02 2.27 3.68
CA GLN A 15 10.15 0.82 3.54
C GLN A 15 8.86 0.08 3.95
N GLN A 16 8.21 0.52 5.02
CA GLN A 16 6.93 -0.04 5.46
C GLN A 16 5.81 0.19 4.44
N SER A 17 5.71 1.39 3.85
CA SER A 17 4.76 1.67 2.77
C SER A 17 5.02 0.78 1.55
N LEU A 18 6.28 0.64 1.12
CA LEU A 18 6.63 -0.23 -0.01
C LEU A 18 6.37 -1.72 0.27
N LYS A 19 6.54 -2.16 1.52
CA LYS A 19 6.19 -3.53 1.93
C LYS A 19 4.68 -3.73 1.81
N LEU A 20 3.88 -2.81 2.35
CA LEU A 20 2.42 -2.85 2.29
C LEU A 20 1.90 -2.90 0.85
N TYR A 21 2.42 -2.02 -0.02
CA TYR A 21 2.05 -2.03 -1.45
C TYR A 21 2.33 -3.38 -2.11
N ARG A 22 3.52 -3.96 -1.88
CA ARG A 22 3.89 -5.28 -2.42
C ARG A 22 2.99 -6.39 -1.89
N GLU A 23 2.55 -6.33 -0.64
CA GLU A 23 1.63 -7.31 -0.07
C GLU A 23 0.22 -7.23 -0.67
N ILE A 24 -0.27 -6.03 -0.97
CA ILE A 24 -1.52 -5.84 -1.73
C ILE A 24 -1.38 -6.52 -3.09
N LEU A 25 -0.33 -6.19 -3.86
CA LEU A 25 -0.13 -6.78 -5.19
C LEU A 25 0.00 -8.30 -5.18
N ARG A 26 0.61 -8.88 -4.13
CA ARG A 26 0.68 -10.34 -3.97
C ARG A 26 -0.68 -10.96 -3.69
N SER A 27 -1.52 -10.32 -2.87
CA SER A 27 -2.86 -10.80 -2.54
C SER A 27 -3.75 -10.81 -3.78
N LEU A 28 -3.63 -9.79 -4.64
CA LEU A 28 -4.36 -9.71 -5.91
C LEU A 28 -4.03 -10.84 -6.91
N LYS A 29 -2.89 -11.54 -6.76
CA LYS A 29 -2.58 -12.70 -7.62
C LYS A 29 -3.53 -13.88 -7.39
N GLN A 30 -4.19 -13.93 -6.22
CA GLN A 30 -5.13 -14.98 -5.86
C GLN A 30 -6.53 -14.75 -6.47
N LEU A 31 -6.77 -13.57 -7.09
CA LEU A 31 -8.01 -13.31 -7.81
C LEU A 31 -8.01 -14.05 -9.15
N ASP A 32 -9.09 -14.79 -9.39
CA ASP A 32 -9.37 -15.39 -10.70
C ASP A 32 -9.77 -14.30 -11.71
N ASN A 33 -10.61 -13.36 -11.27
CA ASN A 33 -11.01 -12.21 -12.09
C ASN A 33 -9.85 -11.22 -12.28
N LYS A 34 -9.22 -11.27 -13.47
CA LYS A 34 -8.06 -10.43 -13.81
C LYS A 34 -8.42 -8.96 -14.03
N ASP A 35 -9.63 -8.66 -14.48
CA ASP A 35 -10.08 -7.27 -14.66
C ASP A 35 -10.27 -6.61 -13.29
N GLN A 36 -10.92 -7.30 -12.35
CA GLN A 36 -11.04 -6.84 -10.97
C GLN A 36 -9.67 -6.64 -10.31
N ALA A 37 -8.74 -7.59 -10.49
CA ALA A 37 -7.39 -7.46 -9.99
C ALA A 37 -6.64 -6.25 -10.58
N ARG A 38 -6.88 -5.93 -11.87
CA ARG A 38 -6.30 -4.76 -12.54
C ARG A 38 -6.86 -3.45 -11.96
N GLU A 39 -8.16 -3.38 -11.73
CA GLU A 39 -8.81 -2.20 -11.13
C GLU A 39 -8.29 -1.92 -9.72
N ILE A 40 -8.26 -2.95 -8.86
CA ILE A 40 -7.77 -2.79 -7.48
C ILE A 40 -6.29 -2.39 -7.49
N LYS A 41 -5.48 -2.97 -8.39
CA LYS A 41 -4.08 -2.59 -8.57
C LYS A 41 -3.93 -1.12 -8.98
N GLN A 42 -4.78 -0.62 -9.88
CA GLN A 42 -4.74 0.77 -10.33
C GLN A 42 -5.13 1.71 -9.20
N TRP A 43 -6.21 1.40 -8.47
CA TRP A 43 -6.62 2.14 -7.28
C TRP A 43 -5.52 2.18 -6.20
N ALA A 44 -4.95 1.03 -5.86
CA ALA A 44 -3.87 0.96 -4.89
C ALA A 44 -2.63 1.76 -5.37
N ARG A 45 -2.33 1.75 -6.67
CA ARG A 45 -1.24 2.59 -7.18
C ARG A 45 -1.57 4.07 -7.00
N GLN A 46 -2.76 4.51 -7.42
CA GLN A 46 -3.21 5.89 -7.32
C GLN A 46 -3.10 6.41 -5.88
N ASP A 47 -3.59 5.61 -4.92
CA ASP A 47 -3.61 5.97 -3.50
C ASP A 47 -2.19 6.19 -2.94
N PHE A 48 -1.25 5.27 -3.23
CA PHE A 48 0.14 5.42 -2.82
C PHE A 48 0.88 6.57 -3.53
N GLU A 49 0.49 6.91 -4.76
CA GLU A 49 1.02 8.06 -5.50
C GLU A 49 0.51 9.38 -4.90
N CYS A 50 -0.78 9.49 -4.57
CA CYS A 50 -1.39 10.66 -3.94
C CYS A 50 -0.68 11.05 -2.63
N TYR A 51 -0.22 10.06 -1.87
CA TYR A 51 0.41 10.27 -0.56
C TYR A 51 1.94 10.17 -0.59
N ARG A 52 2.57 10.04 -1.77
CA ARG A 52 4.03 9.86 -1.92
C ARG A 52 4.85 10.97 -1.25
N ASN A 53 4.35 12.20 -1.29
CA ASN A 53 5.09 13.39 -0.87
C ASN A 53 4.73 13.85 0.55
N LEU A 54 3.95 13.05 1.30
CA LEU A 54 3.69 13.34 2.71
C LEU A 54 5.01 13.35 3.50
N GLN A 55 5.17 14.37 4.34
CA GLN A 55 6.35 14.55 5.19
C GLN A 55 6.04 14.39 6.68
N ASP A 56 4.78 14.46 7.09
CA ASP A 56 4.41 14.24 8.48
C ASP A 56 4.44 12.73 8.80
N PRO A 57 5.34 12.26 9.69
CA PRO A 57 5.42 10.86 10.06
C PRO A 57 4.14 10.27 10.65
N GLU A 58 3.35 11.05 11.39
CA GLU A 58 2.11 10.56 12.01
C GLU A 58 1.01 10.40 10.96
N VAL A 59 0.93 11.31 9.98
CA VAL A 59 0.02 11.17 8.84
C VAL A 59 0.41 9.94 8.00
N ILE A 60 1.71 9.73 7.74
CA ILE A 60 2.19 8.53 7.03
C ILE A 60 1.79 7.25 7.77
N LYS A 61 1.99 7.19 9.10
CA LYS A 61 1.59 6.04 9.91
C LYS A 61 0.09 5.81 9.88
N MET A 62 -0.72 6.86 9.92
CA MET A 62 -2.17 6.77 9.81
C MET A 62 -2.58 6.13 8.47
N HIS A 63 -2.03 6.59 7.34
CA HIS A 63 -2.30 5.99 6.03
C HIS A 63 -1.82 4.53 5.96
N GLN A 64 -0.68 4.20 6.56
CA GLN A 64 -0.23 2.81 6.66
C GLN A 64 -1.18 1.94 7.50
N ALA A 65 -1.72 2.45 8.60
CA ALA A 65 -2.69 1.73 9.42
C ALA A 65 -3.98 1.46 8.63
N ARG A 66 -4.50 2.47 7.93
CA ARG A 66 -5.66 2.33 7.04
C ARG A 66 -5.40 1.32 5.94
N GLY A 67 -4.25 1.39 5.25
CA GLY A 67 -3.91 0.45 4.19
C GLY A 67 -3.71 -0.99 4.70
N LYS A 68 -3.19 -1.18 5.92
CA LYS A 68 -3.11 -2.50 6.56
C LYS A 68 -4.49 -3.08 6.86
N LEU A 69 -5.43 -2.25 7.31
CA LEU A 69 -6.81 -2.66 7.52
C LEU A 69 -7.46 -3.08 6.20
N ALA A 70 -7.34 -2.24 5.16
CA ALA A 70 -7.86 -2.55 3.82
C ALA A 70 -7.26 -3.85 3.25
N LEU A 71 -5.97 -4.11 3.48
CA LEU A 71 -5.33 -5.37 3.08
C LEU A 71 -5.89 -6.57 3.86
N LYS A 72 -6.18 -6.42 5.15
CA LYS A 72 -6.80 -7.48 5.96
C LYS A 72 -8.19 -7.80 5.43
N GLU A 73 -8.99 -6.78 5.12
CA GLU A 73 -10.33 -6.93 4.54
C GLU A 73 -10.27 -7.57 3.17
N LEU A 74 -9.37 -7.12 2.28
CA LEU A 74 -9.14 -7.73 0.98
C LEU A 74 -8.84 -9.23 1.12
N ARG A 75 -7.92 -9.61 2.00
CA ARG A 75 -7.59 -11.03 2.23
C ARG A 75 -8.79 -11.82 2.76
N ALA A 76 -9.56 -11.27 3.70
CA ALA A 76 -10.75 -11.93 4.21
C ALA A 76 -11.78 -12.17 3.11
N SER A 77 -12.04 -11.17 2.25
CA SER A 77 -12.94 -11.31 1.10
C SER A 77 -12.45 -12.35 0.09
N LEU A 78 -11.13 -12.44 -0.12
CA LEU A 78 -10.54 -13.47 -0.99
C LEU A 78 -10.72 -14.87 -0.44
N GLU A 79 -10.56 -15.08 0.87
CA GLU A 79 -10.79 -16.40 1.48
C GLU A 79 -12.26 -16.79 1.45
N LEU A 80 -13.19 -15.85 1.58
CA LEU A 80 -14.64 -16.12 1.49
C LEU A 80 -15.13 -16.40 0.06
N ALA A 81 -14.39 -15.95 -0.95
CA ALA A 81 -14.73 -16.16 -2.35
C ALA A 81 -14.18 -17.47 -2.93
N LYS A 82 -13.38 -18.22 -2.16
CA LYS A 82 -12.93 -19.57 -2.49
C LYS A 82 -14.02 -20.59 -2.15
#